data_AF-A0A2U9PYI1-F1
#
_entry.id   AF-A0A2U9PYI1-F1
#
_cell.length_a   1.000
_cell.length_b   1.000
_cell.length_c   1.000
_cell.angle_alpha   90.00
_cell.angle_beta   90.00
_cell.angle_gamma   90.00
#
_symmetry.space_group_name_H-M   'P 1'
#
loop_
_entity.id
_entity.type
_entity.pdbx_description
1 polymer ?
#
loop_
_entity_poly.entity_id
_entity_poly.type
_entity_poly.pdbx_seq_one_letter_code
_entity_poly.pdbx_strand_id
1 'polypeptide(L)'
;MTAGRRPPRPESRPTHSVGVVNQMKMLALVSLLVFQGCGAQAAAPTAQTCGADEVRVAPRCVSAPPAAPAPGKSWEITFSEEFNGADYDRTKLNPCFDWNHGGCTSSFNEGEETYRPEHVVVSEGTAKMIAAPLSPPAPDDACYEASCDYASGMLTTARPNVSDSHYPLPFTYGYVESRIRFPAIPGFFTAFWMVPTDPTFEYRTEIDIAEIIGSEPRTIYMTYAYDDRSRSFEVNKSNDNGACPESDYSNDWVRLGVNWQPDSISWYVDDVLCGEFTDARWIEDGPMQLILGLMVNTNWTRDVNSVLPSPPPAAQLEVDYIRIFQQH
;
A
#
# COMPACT_ATOMS: atom_id res chain seq x y z
N MET A 1 56.45 37.70 4.52
CA MET A 1 56.03 39.10 4.77
C MET A 1 54.51 39.07 4.89
N THR A 2 53.78 39.42 5.94
CA THR A 2 54.03 40.00 7.28
C THR A 2 52.66 39.85 7.98
N ALA A 3 52.51 39.07 9.05
CA ALA A 3 52.39 39.51 10.46
C ALA A 3 51.28 40.56 10.74
N GLY A 4 50.20 40.22 11.45
CA GLY A 4 49.97 40.59 12.88
C GLY A 4 48.65 41.38 13.01
N ARG A 5 47.87 41.46 14.10
CA ARG A 5 47.97 41.13 15.54
C ARG A 5 46.54 41.12 16.16
N ARG A 6 46.33 40.30 17.20
CA ARG A 6 45.29 40.39 18.28
C ARG A 6 45.84 41.27 19.45
N PRO A 7 45.20 41.46 20.63
CA PRO A 7 43.79 41.71 21.08
C PRO A 7 43.75 42.95 22.06
N PRO A 8 42.79 43.19 23.01
CA PRO A 8 42.57 42.39 24.25
C PRO A 8 41.11 42.30 24.81
N ARG A 9 40.92 41.45 25.85
CA ARG A 9 39.77 41.37 26.82
C ARG A 9 39.90 42.42 27.94
N PRO A 10 38.86 42.64 28.77
CA PRO A 10 38.83 42.10 30.17
C PRO A 10 37.40 41.63 30.60
N GLU A 11 37.17 40.52 31.32
CA GLU A 11 37.28 40.21 32.77
C GLU A 11 36.43 41.05 33.75
N SER A 12 35.48 40.40 34.45
CA SER A 12 35.48 40.25 35.93
C SER A 12 34.21 39.55 36.49
N ARG A 13 34.45 38.52 37.33
CA ARG A 13 33.58 37.92 38.38
C ARG A 13 33.75 38.76 39.68
N PRO A 14 32.87 38.72 40.73
CA PRO A 14 32.84 37.60 41.72
C PRO A 14 31.47 37.43 42.50
N THR A 15 30.99 36.22 42.85
CA THR A 15 31.18 35.38 44.08
C THR A 15 30.09 35.47 45.18
N HIS A 16 29.77 34.27 45.73
CA HIS A 16 29.35 33.91 47.11
C HIS A 16 27.98 34.38 47.68
N SER A 17 27.16 33.44 48.17
CA SER A 17 27.28 32.91 49.55
C SER A 17 26.26 31.81 49.87
N VAL A 18 26.67 30.96 50.80
CA VAL A 18 25.96 29.86 51.46
C VAL A 18 25.38 30.38 52.77
N GLY A 19 24.21 29.90 53.22
CA GLY A 19 23.97 29.79 54.67
C GLY A 19 22.53 29.89 55.20
N VAL A 20 22.11 28.77 55.82
CA VAL A 20 21.42 28.64 57.12
C VAL A 20 19.88 28.80 57.22
N VAL A 21 19.23 27.63 57.31
CA VAL A 21 18.29 27.12 58.34
C VAL A 21 17.46 28.14 59.17
N ASN A 22 16.14 27.96 59.17
CA ASN A 22 15.38 27.98 60.43
C ASN A 22 14.16 27.05 60.41
N GLN A 23 13.96 26.35 61.54
CA GLN A 23 12.96 25.30 61.77
C GLN A 23 11.57 25.85 62.07
N MET A 24 10.52 25.06 61.77
CA MET A 24 9.33 24.98 62.63
C MET A 24 8.61 23.61 62.55
N LYS A 25 8.86 22.82 63.60
CA LYS A 25 8.03 21.85 64.35
C LYS A 25 6.79 21.18 63.72
N MET A 26 6.89 19.84 63.69
CA MET A 26 5.95 18.80 64.17
C MET A 26 4.43 18.90 63.90
N LEU A 27 3.89 17.85 63.27
CA LEU A 27 3.00 16.91 63.97
C LEU A 27 3.01 15.54 63.27
N ALA A 28 3.26 14.48 64.02
CA ALA A 28 3.23 13.10 63.57
C ALA A 28 1.80 12.56 63.64
N LEU A 29 1.33 11.89 62.58
CA LEU A 29 0.25 10.91 62.66
C LEU A 29 0.82 9.55 62.25
N VAL A 30 0.92 8.66 63.22
CA VAL A 30 1.21 7.24 63.03
C VAL A 30 -0.12 6.56 62.75
N SER A 31 -0.35 6.18 61.49
CA SER A 31 -1.44 5.29 61.11
C SER A 31 -0.87 3.89 60.90
N LEU A 32 -1.15 2.97 61.83
CA LEU A 32 -0.96 1.54 61.62
C LEU A 32 -1.85 1.09 60.45
N LEU A 33 -1.24 0.64 59.36
CA LEU A 33 -1.91 -0.12 58.32
C LEU A 33 -1.35 -1.53 58.30
N VAL A 34 -2.25 -2.46 58.57
CA VAL A 34 -2.06 -3.91 58.66
C VAL A 34 -1.64 -4.45 57.28
N PHE A 35 -0.51 -5.17 57.22
CA PHE A 35 -0.15 -5.95 56.05
C PHE A 35 -1.11 -7.16 55.93
N GLN A 36 -2.11 -7.06 55.06
CA GLN A 36 -2.74 -8.22 54.48
C GLN A 36 -2.04 -8.54 53.16
N GLY A 37 -1.28 -9.63 53.17
CA GLY A 37 -0.78 -10.24 51.95
C GLY A 37 -1.95 -10.78 51.13
N CYS A 38 -2.18 -10.19 49.96
CA CYS A 38 -2.85 -10.84 48.86
C CYS A 38 -1.79 -11.07 47.78
N GLY A 39 -1.57 -12.35 47.46
CA GLY A 39 -0.75 -12.74 46.33
C GLY A 39 -1.32 -12.12 45.06
N ALA A 40 -0.56 -11.22 44.43
CA ALA A 40 -0.79 -10.85 43.05
C ALA A 40 -0.42 -12.07 42.20
N GLN A 41 -1.41 -12.90 41.87
CA GLN A 41 -1.32 -13.73 40.69
C GLN A 41 -1.09 -12.78 39.52
N ALA A 42 0.10 -12.88 38.91
CA ALA A 42 0.37 -12.25 37.63
C ALA A 42 -0.73 -12.72 36.67
N ALA A 43 -1.65 -11.82 36.33
CA ALA A 43 -2.61 -12.06 35.27
C ALA A 43 -1.78 -12.39 34.02
N ALA A 44 -2.09 -13.52 33.39
CA ALA A 44 -1.60 -13.82 32.05
C ALA A 44 -1.88 -12.61 31.16
N PRO A 45 -0.98 -12.24 30.23
CA PRO A 45 -1.20 -11.10 29.36
C PRO A 45 -2.52 -11.33 28.62
N THR A 46 -3.50 -10.45 28.87
CA THR A 46 -4.72 -10.39 28.07
C THR A 46 -4.27 -10.21 26.62
N ALA A 47 -4.64 -11.16 25.76
CA ALA A 47 -4.41 -11.07 24.32
C ALA A 47 -4.83 -9.66 23.87
N GLN A 48 -3.85 -8.90 23.40
CA GLN A 48 -4.04 -7.52 22.99
C GLN A 48 -4.86 -7.56 21.71
N THR A 49 -6.18 -7.48 21.83
CA THR A 49 -7.08 -7.34 20.68
C THR A 49 -6.71 -6.03 19.99
N CYS A 50 -6.30 -6.09 18.72
CA CYS A 50 -6.09 -4.88 17.95
C CYS A 50 -7.39 -4.07 17.92
N GLY A 51 -7.32 -2.84 18.44
CA GLY A 51 -8.41 -1.89 18.33
C GLY A 51 -8.62 -1.53 16.86
N ALA A 52 -9.84 -1.12 16.52
CA ALA A 52 -10.30 -0.89 15.15
C ALA A 52 -9.28 -0.18 14.25
N ASP A 53 -9.15 -0.66 13.01
CA ASP A 53 -8.27 -0.13 11.97
C ASP A 53 -8.65 1.33 11.61
N GLU A 54 -8.06 2.28 12.33
CA GLU A 54 -8.18 3.71 12.06
C GLU A 54 -7.39 4.08 10.79
N VAL A 55 -8.09 4.55 9.76
CA VAL A 55 -7.44 5.12 8.56
C VAL A 55 -6.56 6.30 9.00
N ARG A 56 -5.43 6.52 8.33
CA ARG A 56 -4.55 7.71 8.54
C ARG A 56 -3.79 7.72 9.86
N VAL A 57 -3.86 6.64 10.64
CA VAL A 57 -3.17 6.49 11.91
C VAL A 57 -2.35 5.21 11.84
N ALA A 58 -1.03 5.33 12.02
CA ALA A 58 -0.16 4.18 12.18
C ALA A 58 -0.78 3.17 13.17
N PRO A 59 -1.09 1.94 12.74
CA PRO A 59 -1.75 1.00 13.61
C PRO A 59 -0.86 0.68 14.81
N ARG A 60 -1.42 0.70 16.02
CA ARG A 60 -0.68 0.30 17.24
C ARG A 60 -0.32 -1.19 17.21
N CYS A 61 -1.05 -1.97 16.42
CA CYS A 61 -0.76 -3.35 16.06
C CYS A 61 -1.46 -3.67 14.74
N VAL A 62 -0.85 -4.54 13.95
CA VAL A 62 -1.34 -4.96 12.64
C VAL A 62 -2.22 -6.20 12.81
N SER A 63 -3.41 -6.20 12.22
CA SER A 63 -4.28 -7.37 12.15
C SER A 63 -3.58 -8.51 11.39
N ALA A 64 -3.69 -9.74 11.90
CA ALA A 64 -3.17 -10.89 11.18
C ALA A 64 -4.03 -11.15 9.93
N PRO A 65 -3.45 -11.71 8.85
CA PRO A 65 -4.22 -12.16 7.70
C PRO A 65 -5.42 -13.04 8.09
N PRO A 66 -6.55 -12.94 7.36
CA PRO A 66 -7.72 -13.79 7.58
C PRO A 66 -7.46 -15.26 7.28
N ALA A 67 -6.51 -15.56 6.38
CA ALA A 67 -6.04 -16.90 6.10
C ALA A 67 -5.25 -17.46 7.29
N ALA A 68 -5.56 -18.67 7.74
CA ALA A 68 -4.76 -19.33 8.77
C ALA A 68 -3.36 -19.66 8.21
N PRO A 69 -2.28 -19.46 8.99
CA PRO A 69 -0.96 -19.93 8.59
C PRO A 69 -0.93 -21.46 8.57
N ALA A 70 0.03 -22.04 7.85
CA ALA A 70 0.23 -23.49 7.82
C ALA A 70 0.49 -24.06 9.23
N PRO A 71 0.24 -25.37 9.47
CA PRO A 71 0.44 -25.97 10.78
C PRO A 71 1.84 -25.73 11.35
N GLY A 72 1.90 -25.12 12.54
CA GLY A 72 3.16 -24.80 13.22
C GLY A 72 3.85 -23.51 12.74
N LYS A 73 3.22 -22.76 11.83
CA LYS A 73 3.68 -21.46 11.34
C LYS A 73 2.92 -20.30 11.98
N SER A 74 3.51 -19.11 11.90
CA SER A 74 2.84 -17.85 12.20
C SER A 74 3.08 -16.81 11.11
N TRP A 75 2.15 -15.89 10.94
CA TRP A 75 2.34 -14.72 10.08
C TRP A 75 3.29 -13.71 10.71
N GLU A 76 4.24 -13.22 9.92
CA GLU A 76 5.11 -12.09 10.23
C GLU A 76 4.96 -11.06 9.11
N ILE A 77 4.92 -9.78 9.46
CA ILE A 77 4.95 -8.70 8.48
C ILE A 77 6.36 -8.53 7.95
N THR A 78 6.58 -8.81 6.67
CA THR A 78 7.89 -8.67 6.02
C THR A 78 8.02 -7.38 5.24
N PHE A 79 6.89 -6.75 4.89
CA PHE A 79 6.83 -5.44 4.28
C PHE A 79 5.64 -4.63 4.79
N SER A 80 5.89 -3.35 5.02
CA SER A 80 4.84 -2.34 5.19
C SER A 80 5.28 -0.99 4.61
N GLU A 81 4.32 -0.35 3.96
CA GLU A 81 4.26 1.09 3.76
C GLU A 81 2.92 1.58 4.29
N GLU A 82 2.97 2.52 5.24
CA GLU A 82 1.80 3.00 6.00
C GLU A 82 1.54 4.49 5.74
N PHE A 83 2.33 5.14 4.88
CA PHE A 83 2.16 6.52 4.40
C PHE A 83 2.02 7.60 5.51
N ASN A 84 2.51 7.30 6.73
CA ASN A 84 2.48 8.22 7.88
C ASN A 84 3.48 9.38 7.76
N GLY A 85 4.40 9.32 6.80
CA GLY A 85 5.39 10.35 6.53
C GLY A 85 4.87 11.49 5.65
N ALA A 86 5.81 12.27 5.12
CA ALA A 86 5.52 13.30 4.12
C ALA A 86 5.70 12.80 2.68
N ASP A 87 6.23 11.59 2.51
CA ASP A 87 6.46 10.91 1.23
C ASP A 87 6.37 9.39 1.47
N TYR A 88 6.28 8.60 0.40
CA TYR A 88 6.41 7.16 0.45
C TYR A 88 7.90 6.76 0.54
N ASP A 89 8.19 5.56 1.06
CA ASP A 89 9.56 5.07 1.14
C ASP A 89 10.11 4.71 -0.24
N ARG A 90 10.88 5.62 -0.82
CA ARG A 90 11.53 5.46 -2.15
C ARG A 90 12.59 4.36 -2.19
N THR A 91 12.99 3.79 -1.05
CA THR A 91 13.86 2.61 -1.01
C THR A 91 13.08 1.31 -1.22
N LYS A 92 11.76 1.38 -1.08
CA LYS A 92 10.81 0.27 -1.16
C LYS A 92 9.91 0.33 -2.39
N LEU A 93 9.46 1.53 -2.75
CA LEU A 93 8.46 1.76 -3.78
C LEU A 93 8.98 2.67 -4.90
N ASN A 94 8.51 2.40 -6.12
CA ASN A 94 8.82 3.13 -7.34
C ASN A 94 7.51 3.64 -7.98
N PRO A 95 7.41 4.93 -8.38
CA PRO A 95 6.18 5.47 -8.96
C PRO A 95 6.04 5.21 -10.48
N CYS A 96 6.72 4.19 -10.98
CA CYS A 96 6.80 3.85 -12.40
C CYS A 96 6.64 2.34 -12.59
N PHE A 97 6.31 1.93 -13.82
CA PHE A 97 6.46 0.54 -14.25
C PHE A 97 7.93 0.10 -14.23
N ASP A 98 8.14 -1.23 -14.31
CA ASP A 98 9.48 -1.81 -14.37
C ASP A 98 10.22 -1.47 -15.69
N TRP A 99 9.48 -1.29 -16.79
CA TRP A 99 10.02 -0.91 -18.10
C TRP A 99 10.17 0.61 -18.26
N ASN A 100 10.67 1.30 -17.23
CA ASN A 100 10.74 2.77 -17.17
C ASN A 100 11.86 3.41 -18.05
N HIS A 101 11.82 3.15 -19.36
CA HIS A 101 12.75 3.71 -20.33
C HIS A 101 12.56 5.22 -20.51
N GLY A 102 13.49 6.03 -19.97
CA GLY A 102 13.51 7.49 -20.18
C GLY A 102 12.42 8.27 -19.44
N GLY A 103 11.60 7.61 -18.63
CA GLY A 103 10.48 8.14 -17.85
C GLY A 103 9.69 6.98 -17.24
N CYS A 104 8.56 7.24 -16.57
CA CYS A 104 7.75 6.15 -15.99
C CYS A 104 7.04 5.24 -16.99
N THR A 105 7.25 5.50 -18.29
CA THR A 105 6.48 4.98 -19.44
C THR A 105 4.98 5.23 -19.34
N SER A 106 4.36 5.60 -20.46
CA SER A 106 2.93 5.93 -20.49
C SER A 106 2.08 4.66 -20.55
N SER A 107 0.77 4.84 -20.77
CA SER A 107 -0.27 3.82 -20.63
C SER A 107 0.06 2.41 -21.11
N PHE A 108 -0.55 1.45 -20.44
CA PHE A 108 -0.80 0.11 -20.99
C PHE A 108 -2.30 -0.04 -21.31
N ASN A 109 -2.71 -1.12 -21.98
CA ASN A 109 -4.12 -1.39 -22.30
C ASN A 109 -4.84 -0.25 -23.05
N GLU A 110 -4.11 0.48 -23.90
CA GLU A 110 -4.63 1.61 -24.67
C GLU A 110 -5.39 2.64 -23.79
N GLY A 111 -4.92 2.92 -22.58
CA GLY A 111 -5.42 4.03 -21.76
C GLY A 111 -4.94 5.40 -22.25
N GLU A 112 -5.46 6.44 -21.61
CA GLU A 112 -5.20 7.85 -21.92
C GLU A 112 -4.29 8.51 -20.87
N GLU A 113 -3.78 7.75 -19.90
CA GLU A 113 -2.88 8.27 -18.87
C GLU A 113 -1.39 8.14 -19.21
N THR A 114 -0.62 9.14 -18.79
CA THR A 114 0.83 9.03 -18.58
C THR A 114 1.14 9.08 -17.09
N TYR A 115 1.95 8.14 -16.60
CA TYR A 115 2.30 8.09 -15.17
C TYR A 115 3.41 9.07 -14.83
N ARG A 116 3.23 9.81 -13.73
CA ARG A 116 4.18 10.82 -13.29
C ARG A 116 4.43 10.73 -11.79
N PRO A 117 5.70 10.75 -11.32
CA PRO A 117 6.00 10.69 -9.89
C PRO A 117 5.30 11.77 -9.05
N GLU A 118 5.15 12.97 -9.59
CA GLU A 118 4.47 14.08 -8.91
C GLU A 118 2.95 13.92 -8.79
N HIS A 119 2.37 12.90 -9.44
CA HIS A 119 0.96 12.49 -9.29
C HIS A 119 0.77 11.42 -8.20
N VAL A 120 1.83 11.07 -7.47
CA VAL A 120 1.76 10.32 -6.22
C VAL A 120 2.00 11.30 -5.06
N VAL A 121 0.96 11.56 -4.28
CA VAL A 121 1.03 12.53 -3.16
C VAL A 121 0.74 11.82 -1.85
N VAL A 122 1.69 11.84 -0.93
CA VAL A 122 1.48 11.38 0.45
C VAL A 122 1.06 12.56 1.32
N SER A 123 -0.10 12.44 1.96
CA SER A 123 -0.61 13.46 2.87
C SER A 123 -1.69 12.88 3.76
N GLU A 124 -1.81 13.39 4.99
CA GLU A 124 -2.86 12.95 5.92
C GLU A 124 -2.84 11.42 6.15
N GLY A 125 -1.65 10.81 6.22
CA GLY A 125 -1.51 9.38 6.49
C GLY A 125 -1.95 8.45 5.34
N THR A 126 -2.10 8.95 4.12
CA THR A 126 -2.44 8.14 2.93
C THR A 126 -1.59 8.53 1.73
N ALA A 127 -1.39 7.60 0.79
CA ALA A 127 -0.96 7.91 -0.56
C ALA A 127 -2.17 8.21 -1.46
N LYS A 128 -1.99 9.13 -2.40
CA LYS A 128 -2.99 9.55 -3.39
C LYS A 128 -2.39 9.42 -4.78
N MET A 129 -2.96 8.55 -5.60
CA MET A 129 -2.65 8.43 -7.02
C MET A 129 -3.65 9.32 -7.75
N ILE A 130 -3.21 10.53 -8.10
CA ILE A 130 -4.07 11.60 -8.61
C ILE A 130 -4.07 11.55 -10.13
N ALA A 131 -5.23 11.28 -10.72
CA ALA A 131 -5.46 11.41 -12.15
C ALA A 131 -6.06 12.78 -12.47
N ALA A 132 -5.44 13.55 -13.37
CA ALA A 132 -5.92 14.88 -13.78
C ALA A 132 -5.75 15.12 -15.29
N PRO A 133 -6.68 15.85 -15.93
CA PRO A 133 -6.57 16.18 -17.35
C PRO A 133 -5.33 17.00 -17.68
N LEU A 134 -4.69 16.69 -18.81
CA LEU A 134 -3.59 17.45 -19.38
C LEU A 134 -4.11 18.55 -20.31
N SER A 135 -3.47 19.72 -20.25
CA SER A 135 -3.76 20.83 -21.15
C SER A 135 -2.45 21.56 -21.50
N PRO A 136 -1.91 21.37 -22.72
CA PRO A 136 -2.38 20.47 -23.78
C PRO A 136 -2.13 18.97 -23.45
N PRO A 137 -2.78 18.04 -24.18
CA PRO A 137 -2.42 16.62 -24.16
C PRO A 137 -0.94 16.36 -24.50
N ALA A 138 -0.41 15.22 -24.06
CA ALA A 138 0.97 14.82 -24.29
C ALA A 138 1.04 13.74 -25.39
N PRO A 139 1.76 13.95 -26.51
CA PRO A 139 1.93 12.92 -27.53
C PRO A 139 2.76 11.75 -27.01
N ASP A 140 2.25 10.53 -27.14
CA ASP A 140 2.94 9.29 -26.77
C ASP A 140 2.26 8.07 -27.43
N ASP A 141 3.02 7.27 -28.18
CA ASP A 141 2.50 6.11 -28.92
C ASP A 141 1.94 4.99 -28.02
N ALA A 142 2.24 5.02 -26.71
CA ALA A 142 1.68 4.06 -25.74
C ALA A 142 0.23 4.39 -25.33
N CYS A 143 -0.21 5.64 -25.50
CA CYS A 143 -1.57 6.07 -25.17
C CYS A 143 -2.54 5.86 -26.34
N TYR A 144 -3.83 5.80 -26.04
CA TYR A 144 -4.89 5.74 -27.04
C TYR A 144 -4.74 6.87 -28.06
N GLU A 145 -4.86 6.54 -29.35
CA GLU A 145 -4.65 7.48 -30.47
C GLU A 145 -3.32 8.27 -30.42
N ALA A 146 -2.30 7.71 -29.78
CA ALA A 146 -0.98 8.31 -29.59
C ALA A 146 -1.00 9.66 -28.82
N SER A 147 -1.99 9.86 -27.94
CA SER A 147 -2.16 11.06 -27.13
C SER A 147 -2.59 10.71 -25.70
N CYS A 148 -1.77 11.05 -24.71
CA CYS A 148 -2.15 10.97 -23.31
C CYS A 148 -2.89 12.26 -22.92
N ASP A 149 -4.17 12.13 -22.60
CA ASP A 149 -5.04 13.23 -22.17
C ASP A 149 -5.05 13.42 -20.65
N TYR A 150 -4.45 12.49 -19.90
CA TYR A 150 -4.35 12.52 -18.45
C TYR A 150 -2.93 12.29 -17.96
N ALA A 151 -2.60 12.88 -16.82
CA ALA A 151 -1.49 12.41 -15.99
C ALA A 151 -2.04 11.72 -14.75
N SER A 152 -1.42 10.61 -14.35
CA SER A 152 -1.86 9.78 -13.23
C SER A 152 -0.69 9.28 -12.36
N GLY A 153 -1.03 8.67 -11.22
CA GLY A 153 -0.08 8.11 -10.27
C GLY A 153 -0.18 6.59 -10.19
N MET A 154 0.95 5.96 -9.85
CA MET A 154 1.03 4.55 -9.48
C MET A 154 2.14 4.34 -8.46
N LEU A 155 2.12 3.21 -7.77
CA LEU A 155 3.20 2.73 -6.92
C LEU A 155 3.47 1.27 -7.26
N THR A 156 4.74 0.92 -7.38
CA THR A 156 5.20 -0.43 -7.67
C THR A 156 6.34 -0.82 -6.73
N THR A 157 6.60 -2.12 -6.60
CA THR A 157 7.88 -2.63 -6.07
C THR A 157 8.84 -3.01 -7.18
N ALA A 158 8.70 -2.36 -8.35
CA ALA A 158 9.55 -2.56 -9.51
C ALA A 158 10.95 -1.96 -9.31
N ARG A 159 11.85 -2.23 -10.27
CA ARG A 159 13.18 -1.63 -10.26
C ARG A 159 13.08 -0.11 -10.45
N PRO A 160 13.81 0.71 -9.66
CA PRO A 160 13.83 2.16 -9.86
C PRO A 160 14.38 2.57 -11.22
N ASN A 161 15.28 1.77 -11.81
CA ASN A 161 15.77 1.95 -13.17
C ASN A 161 15.74 0.61 -13.92
N VAL A 162 15.22 0.65 -15.15
CA VAL A 162 15.13 -0.50 -16.06
C VAL A 162 16.47 -1.19 -16.33
N SER A 163 17.58 -0.48 -16.17
CA SER A 163 18.95 -1.01 -16.33
C SER A 163 19.47 -1.72 -15.08
N ASP A 164 18.78 -1.59 -13.94
CA ASP A 164 19.14 -2.28 -12.71
C ASP A 164 18.78 -3.77 -12.83
N SER A 165 19.46 -4.61 -12.05
CA SER A 165 19.15 -6.05 -11.95
C SER A 165 18.41 -6.43 -10.66
N HIS A 166 18.23 -5.48 -9.74
CA HIS A 166 17.73 -5.74 -8.40
C HIS A 166 16.37 -5.10 -8.18
N TYR A 167 15.37 -5.94 -7.91
CA TYR A 167 14.08 -5.50 -7.38
C TYR A 167 14.22 -5.17 -5.90
N PRO A 168 13.59 -4.09 -5.39
CA PRO A 168 13.68 -3.70 -3.98
C PRO A 168 12.99 -4.68 -3.04
N LEU A 169 11.95 -5.39 -3.52
CA LEU A 169 11.16 -6.31 -2.71
C LEU A 169 10.68 -7.53 -3.53
N PRO A 170 11.57 -8.39 -4.03
CA PRO A 170 11.16 -9.67 -4.60
C PRO A 170 10.73 -10.58 -3.45
N PHE A 171 9.50 -11.08 -3.50
CA PHE A 171 9.00 -12.05 -2.53
C PHE A 171 8.24 -13.16 -3.24
N THR A 172 8.32 -14.35 -2.65
CA THR A 172 7.57 -15.53 -3.09
C THR A 172 6.68 -15.97 -1.95
N TYR A 173 5.40 -16.15 -2.26
CA TYR A 173 4.34 -16.50 -1.32
C TYR A 173 4.12 -15.49 -0.19
N GLY A 174 2.92 -15.51 0.37
CA GLY A 174 2.52 -14.65 1.47
C GLY A 174 1.08 -14.20 1.36
N TYR A 175 0.70 -13.35 2.29
CA TYR A 175 -0.53 -12.58 2.22
C TYR A 175 -0.19 -11.14 1.86
N VAL A 176 -0.76 -10.64 0.77
CA VAL A 176 -0.59 -9.26 0.30
C VAL A 176 -1.90 -8.55 0.48
N GLU A 177 -1.88 -7.37 1.10
CA GLU A 177 -3.10 -6.59 1.35
C GLU A 177 -2.84 -5.10 1.16
N SER A 178 -3.85 -4.40 0.67
CA SER A 178 -3.94 -2.95 0.70
C SER A 178 -5.35 -2.52 1.10
N ARG A 179 -5.45 -1.43 1.85
CA ARG A 179 -6.73 -0.76 2.13
C ARG A 179 -6.84 0.49 1.29
N ILE A 180 -7.85 0.56 0.43
CA ILE A 180 -7.98 1.61 -0.57
C ILE A 180 -9.35 2.28 -0.55
N ARG A 181 -9.42 3.49 -1.10
CA ARG A 181 -10.66 4.13 -1.52
C ARG A 181 -10.51 4.59 -2.96
N PHE A 182 -11.32 4.02 -3.85
CA PHE A 182 -11.21 4.24 -5.29
C PHE A 182 -12.27 5.25 -5.80
N PRO A 183 -12.04 5.91 -6.95
CA PRO A 183 -13.02 6.80 -7.54
C PRO A 183 -14.07 6.01 -8.34
N ALA A 184 -15.31 5.98 -7.84
CA ALA A 184 -16.47 5.45 -8.58
C ALA A 184 -16.98 6.45 -9.63
N ILE A 185 -16.16 6.69 -10.64
CA ILE A 185 -16.43 7.61 -11.74
C ILE A 185 -16.19 6.86 -13.06
N PRO A 186 -17.13 6.86 -14.02
CA PRO A 186 -16.92 6.26 -15.33
C PRO A 186 -15.62 6.72 -16.00
N GLY A 187 -14.95 5.81 -16.70
CA GLY A 187 -13.65 6.07 -17.33
C GLY A 187 -12.44 5.93 -16.40
N PHE A 188 -12.60 5.84 -15.08
CA PHE A 188 -11.47 5.50 -14.20
C PHE A 188 -11.40 4.00 -13.96
N PHE A 189 -10.17 3.48 -13.86
CA PHE A 189 -9.91 2.07 -13.62
C PHE A 189 -8.81 1.91 -12.58
N THR A 190 -9.15 1.34 -11.42
CA THR A 190 -8.19 1.03 -10.35
C THR A 190 -7.69 -0.40 -10.54
N ALA A 191 -6.38 -0.61 -10.48
CA ALA A 191 -5.80 -1.96 -10.43
C ALA A 191 -4.79 -2.11 -9.31
N PHE A 192 -4.89 -3.25 -8.62
CA PHE A 192 -3.97 -3.74 -7.60
C PHE A 192 -3.59 -5.17 -7.96
N TRP A 193 -2.34 -5.39 -8.37
CA TRP A 193 -1.96 -6.63 -9.01
C TRP A 193 -0.48 -6.95 -8.81
N MET A 194 -0.11 -8.16 -9.19
CA MET A 194 1.24 -8.68 -9.09
C MET A 194 1.64 -9.41 -10.36
N VAL A 195 2.91 -9.27 -10.75
CA VAL A 195 3.56 -10.02 -11.83
C VAL A 195 4.92 -10.56 -11.38
N PRO A 196 5.46 -11.61 -12.02
CA PRO A 196 6.82 -12.06 -11.78
C PRO A 196 7.84 -10.93 -11.85
N THR A 197 8.87 -11.00 -11.01
CA THR A 197 10.06 -10.15 -11.18
C THR A 197 10.92 -10.74 -12.29
N ASP A 198 10.76 -10.23 -13.52
CA ASP A 198 11.56 -10.63 -14.67
C ASP A 198 12.10 -9.38 -15.38
N PRO A 199 13.43 -9.15 -15.41
CA PRO A 199 14.01 -8.00 -16.09
C PRO A 199 13.82 -7.99 -17.62
N THR A 200 13.35 -9.10 -18.21
CA THR A 200 12.98 -9.20 -19.63
C THR A 200 11.52 -8.84 -19.90
N PHE A 201 10.71 -8.65 -18.84
CA PHE A 201 9.26 -8.40 -18.88
C PHE A 201 8.43 -9.56 -19.48
N GLU A 202 8.98 -10.76 -19.54
CA GLU A 202 8.28 -11.98 -19.97
C GLU A 202 7.48 -12.59 -18.81
N TYR A 203 6.35 -11.97 -18.46
CA TYR A 203 5.49 -12.42 -17.37
C TYR A 203 4.65 -13.64 -17.76
N ARG A 204 4.96 -14.82 -17.20
CA ARG A 204 4.20 -16.07 -17.43
C ARG A 204 2.90 -16.16 -16.66
N THR A 205 2.79 -15.42 -15.57
CA THR A 205 1.66 -15.41 -14.65
C THR A 205 1.33 -13.97 -14.25
N GLU A 206 0.12 -13.77 -13.74
CA GLU A 206 -0.37 -12.48 -13.24
C GLU A 206 -1.44 -12.76 -12.18
N ILE A 207 -1.32 -12.12 -11.01
CA ILE A 207 -2.32 -12.17 -9.93
C ILE A 207 -2.94 -10.79 -9.81
N ASP A 208 -4.16 -10.64 -10.29
CA ASP A 208 -4.98 -9.46 -10.09
C ASP A 208 -5.68 -9.57 -8.74
N ILE A 209 -5.16 -8.86 -7.74
CA ILE A 209 -5.74 -8.83 -6.38
C ILE A 209 -7.08 -8.08 -6.44
N ALA A 210 -7.13 -7.01 -7.21
CA ALA A 210 -8.35 -6.27 -7.48
C ALA A 210 -8.22 -5.39 -8.73
N GLU A 211 -9.22 -5.47 -9.58
CA GLU A 211 -9.46 -4.60 -10.73
C GLU A 211 -10.87 -4.00 -10.58
N ILE A 212 -11.00 -2.67 -10.63
CA ILE A 212 -12.26 -1.97 -10.32
C ILE A 212 -12.54 -0.89 -11.37
N ILE A 213 -13.59 -1.10 -12.16
CA ILE A 213 -14.10 -0.14 -13.13
C ILE A 213 -14.98 0.89 -12.41
N GLY A 214 -14.71 2.18 -12.57
CA GLY A 214 -15.37 3.24 -11.80
C GLY A 214 -16.88 3.35 -12.02
N SER A 215 -17.42 2.84 -13.13
CA SER A 215 -18.88 2.73 -13.34
C SER A 215 -19.52 1.50 -12.69
N GLU A 216 -18.71 0.58 -12.16
CA GLU A 216 -19.13 -0.69 -11.57
C GLU A 216 -18.65 -0.81 -10.11
N PRO A 217 -19.00 0.12 -9.21
CA PRO A 217 -18.43 0.18 -7.86
C PRO A 217 -18.88 -0.98 -6.95
N ARG A 218 -19.73 -1.88 -7.47
CA ARG A 218 -20.20 -3.09 -6.79
C ARG A 218 -19.41 -4.34 -7.19
N THR A 219 -18.51 -4.22 -8.15
CA THR A 219 -17.75 -5.34 -8.71
C THR A 219 -16.27 -5.13 -8.45
N ILE A 220 -15.59 -6.16 -7.96
CA ILE A 220 -14.13 -6.19 -7.78
C ILE A 220 -13.61 -7.39 -8.54
N TYR A 221 -13.04 -7.18 -9.72
CA TYR A 221 -12.51 -8.24 -10.55
C TYR A 221 -11.22 -8.80 -9.93
N MET A 222 -11.18 -10.12 -9.78
CA MET A 222 -10.10 -10.86 -9.14
C MET A 222 -9.76 -12.03 -10.05
N THR A 223 -8.53 -12.05 -10.54
CA THR A 223 -8.12 -12.93 -11.64
C THR A 223 -6.74 -13.51 -11.36
N TYR A 224 -6.53 -14.75 -11.79
CA TYR A 224 -5.21 -15.34 -11.93
C TYR A 224 -5.00 -15.78 -13.37
N ALA A 225 -4.08 -15.13 -14.08
CA ALA A 225 -3.65 -15.58 -15.40
C ALA A 225 -2.41 -16.48 -15.29
N TYR A 226 -2.41 -17.59 -16.01
CA TYR A 226 -1.38 -18.64 -15.95
C TYR A 226 -1.22 -19.33 -17.30
N ASP A 227 -0.26 -20.27 -17.40
CA ASP A 227 0.10 -20.96 -18.64
C ASP A 227 0.50 -19.94 -19.73
N ASP A 228 1.54 -19.15 -19.46
CA ASP A 228 1.97 -18.01 -20.29
C ASP A 228 0.85 -17.00 -20.55
N ARG A 229 0.01 -16.77 -19.51
CA ARG A 229 -1.20 -15.94 -19.56
C ARG A 229 -2.19 -16.34 -20.66
N SER A 230 -2.15 -17.58 -21.12
CA SER A 230 -3.12 -18.13 -22.10
C SER A 230 -4.41 -18.65 -21.45
N ARG A 231 -4.43 -18.76 -20.11
CA ARG A 231 -5.58 -19.16 -19.32
C ARG A 231 -5.79 -18.20 -18.17
N SER A 232 -7.05 -18.05 -17.76
CA SER A 232 -7.44 -17.32 -16.57
C SER A 232 -8.26 -18.20 -15.62
N PHE A 233 -8.12 -17.93 -14.33
CA PHE A 233 -9.12 -18.25 -13.32
C PHE A 233 -9.71 -16.92 -12.84
N GLU A 234 -11.00 -16.74 -13.08
CA GLU A 234 -11.75 -15.56 -12.66
C GLU A 234 -12.62 -15.94 -11.46
N VAL A 235 -12.45 -15.22 -10.35
CA VAL A 235 -13.37 -15.33 -9.20
C VAL A 235 -14.75 -14.81 -9.60
N ASN A 236 -14.77 -13.73 -10.37
CA ASN A 236 -15.99 -13.09 -10.85
C ASN A 236 -16.43 -13.74 -12.16
N LYS A 237 -17.52 -14.49 -12.15
CA LYS A 237 -18.04 -15.15 -13.37
C LYS A 237 -19.25 -14.44 -13.96
N SER A 238 -19.91 -13.59 -13.17
CA SER A 238 -21.14 -12.89 -13.57
C SER A 238 -21.33 -11.58 -12.82
N ASN A 239 -20.24 -10.83 -12.59
CA ASN A 239 -20.20 -9.63 -11.74
C ASN A 239 -20.69 -9.90 -10.30
N ASP A 240 -20.37 -11.08 -9.77
CA ASP A 240 -20.88 -11.63 -8.50
C ASP A 240 -19.86 -11.61 -7.36
N ASN A 241 -18.63 -11.10 -7.58
CA ASN A 241 -17.54 -11.10 -6.60
C ASN A 241 -17.23 -12.49 -6.00
N GLY A 242 -17.59 -13.58 -6.70
CA GLY A 242 -17.53 -14.94 -6.17
C GLY A 242 -18.41 -15.15 -4.93
N ALA A 243 -17.79 -15.50 -3.80
CA ALA A 243 -18.45 -15.69 -2.52
C ALA A 243 -18.53 -14.41 -1.66
N CYS A 244 -17.95 -13.31 -2.12
CA CYS A 244 -17.97 -12.04 -1.39
C CYS A 244 -19.32 -11.33 -1.49
N PRO A 245 -19.69 -10.51 -0.49
CA PRO A 245 -20.94 -9.77 -0.52
C PRO A 245 -21.04 -8.86 -1.74
N GLU A 246 -22.23 -8.67 -2.29
CA GLU A 246 -22.46 -7.60 -3.25
C GLU A 246 -22.77 -6.29 -2.50
N SER A 247 -21.74 -5.50 -2.24
CA SER A 247 -21.87 -4.17 -1.64
C SER A 247 -21.39 -3.09 -2.62
N ASP A 248 -21.76 -1.83 -2.39
CA ASP A 248 -21.11 -0.72 -3.11
C ASP A 248 -19.86 -0.32 -2.34
N TYR A 249 -18.71 -0.76 -2.86
CA TYR A 249 -17.39 -0.65 -2.25
C TYR A 249 -16.78 0.76 -2.36
N SER A 250 -17.46 1.69 -3.02
CA SER A 250 -16.96 3.06 -3.20
C SER A 250 -17.34 4.02 -2.06
N ASN A 251 -18.27 3.62 -1.21
CA ASN A 251 -18.81 4.46 -0.14
C ASN A 251 -17.81 4.67 1.02
N ASP A 252 -16.87 3.76 1.20
CA ASP A 252 -15.86 3.79 2.27
C ASP A 252 -14.55 3.14 1.78
N TRP A 253 -13.60 2.99 2.69
CA TRP A 253 -12.38 2.22 2.47
C TRP A 253 -12.67 0.72 2.41
N VAL A 254 -12.06 0.02 1.45
CA VAL A 254 -12.15 -1.43 1.26
C VAL A 254 -10.78 -2.08 1.44
N ARG A 255 -10.71 -3.20 2.15
CA ARG A 255 -9.50 -4.03 2.23
C ARG A 255 -9.51 -5.10 1.17
N LEU A 256 -8.44 -5.16 0.40
CA LEU A 256 -8.25 -6.04 -0.73
C LEU A 256 -7.00 -6.86 -0.48
N GLY A 257 -7.13 -8.18 -0.50
CA GLY A 257 -5.99 -9.04 -0.22
C GLY A 257 -6.00 -10.35 -0.98
N VAL A 258 -4.81 -10.91 -1.13
CA VAL A 258 -4.60 -12.25 -1.70
C VAL A 258 -3.68 -13.06 -0.79
N ASN A 259 -4.06 -14.31 -0.53
CA ASN A 259 -3.20 -15.32 0.07
C ASN A 259 -2.61 -16.18 -1.05
N TRP A 260 -1.35 -15.93 -1.41
CA TRP A 260 -0.63 -16.71 -2.42
C TRP A 260 0.30 -17.71 -1.73
N GLN A 261 0.00 -18.99 -1.87
CA GLN A 261 0.70 -20.11 -1.25
C GLN A 261 1.10 -21.14 -2.33
N PRO A 262 1.99 -22.10 -2.03
CA PRO A 262 2.42 -23.11 -3.00
C PRO A 262 1.29 -23.97 -3.58
N ASP A 263 0.19 -24.12 -2.84
CA ASP A 263 -0.93 -25.00 -3.18
C ASP A 263 -2.26 -24.27 -3.43
N SER A 264 -2.37 -22.99 -3.07
CA SER A 264 -3.53 -22.18 -3.43
C SER A 264 -3.25 -20.68 -3.58
N ILE A 265 -4.11 -20.01 -4.35
CA ILE A 265 -4.25 -18.55 -4.39
C ILE A 265 -5.69 -18.25 -3.96
N SER A 266 -5.88 -17.48 -2.90
CA SER A 266 -7.20 -17.14 -2.37
C SER A 266 -7.37 -15.63 -2.24
N TRP A 267 -8.49 -15.08 -2.70
CA TRP A 267 -8.76 -13.64 -2.69
C TRP A 267 -9.72 -13.25 -1.58
N TYR A 268 -9.53 -12.04 -1.03
CA TYR A 268 -10.29 -11.52 0.09
C TYR A 268 -10.73 -10.08 -0.15
N VAL A 269 -11.97 -9.80 0.22
CA VAL A 269 -12.53 -8.44 0.33
C VAL A 269 -13.06 -8.26 1.75
N ASP A 270 -12.54 -7.28 2.48
CA ASP A 270 -12.86 -7.02 3.88
C ASP A 270 -12.80 -8.29 4.77
N ASP A 271 -11.70 -9.04 4.67
CA ASP A 271 -11.46 -10.36 5.29
C ASP A 271 -12.37 -11.52 4.86
N VAL A 272 -13.32 -11.30 3.96
CA VAL A 272 -14.18 -12.36 3.43
C VAL A 272 -13.48 -13.05 2.26
N LEU A 273 -13.35 -14.38 2.33
CA LEU A 273 -12.84 -15.19 1.22
C LEU A 273 -13.83 -15.16 0.04
N CYS A 274 -13.39 -14.64 -1.10
CA CYS A 274 -14.22 -14.50 -2.31
C CYS A 274 -14.08 -15.69 -3.27
N GLY A 275 -12.88 -16.25 -3.37
CA GLY A 275 -12.58 -17.33 -4.30
C GLY A 275 -11.20 -17.92 -4.07
N GLU A 276 -10.99 -19.12 -4.60
CA GLU A 276 -9.74 -19.85 -4.43
C GLU A 276 -9.40 -20.66 -5.69
N PHE A 277 -8.14 -20.57 -6.12
CA PHE A 277 -7.52 -21.40 -7.14
C PHE A 277 -6.59 -22.42 -6.47
N THR A 278 -6.74 -23.71 -6.76
CA THR A 278 -6.02 -24.80 -6.05
C THR A 278 -5.24 -25.74 -6.97
N ASP A 279 -5.11 -25.42 -8.27
CA ASP A 279 -4.31 -26.25 -9.17
C ASP A 279 -2.83 -25.87 -9.05
N ALA A 280 -2.17 -26.42 -8.03
CA ALA A 280 -0.79 -26.14 -7.65
C ALA A 280 0.24 -26.29 -8.78
N ARG A 281 -0.09 -27.03 -9.85
CA ARG A 281 0.78 -27.19 -11.04
C ARG A 281 1.00 -25.88 -11.79
N TRP A 282 0.08 -24.94 -11.64
CA TRP A 282 0.04 -23.69 -12.39
C TRP A 282 0.30 -22.46 -11.52
N ILE A 283 0.50 -22.63 -10.22
CA ILE A 283 0.77 -21.51 -9.30
C ILE A 283 2.21 -21.04 -9.49
N GLU A 284 2.39 -19.73 -9.65
CA GLU A 284 3.71 -19.09 -9.71
C GLU A 284 4.53 -19.46 -8.47
N ASP A 285 5.76 -19.93 -8.70
CA ASP A 285 6.72 -20.33 -7.67
C ASP A 285 7.97 -19.43 -7.64
N GLY A 286 8.04 -18.45 -8.54
CA GLY A 286 9.05 -17.39 -8.57
C GLY A 286 8.65 -16.15 -7.76
N PRO A 287 9.60 -15.23 -7.54
CA PRO A 287 9.30 -13.94 -6.91
C PRO A 287 8.42 -13.05 -7.79
N MET A 288 7.54 -12.27 -7.16
CA MET A 288 6.68 -11.30 -7.82
C MET A 288 6.92 -9.88 -7.30
N GLN A 289 6.58 -8.89 -8.14
CA GLN A 289 6.48 -7.48 -7.79
C GLN A 289 5.01 -7.06 -7.70
N LEU A 290 4.75 -6.01 -6.94
CA LEU A 290 3.45 -5.42 -6.73
C LEU A 290 3.27 -4.15 -7.59
N ILE A 291 2.06 -3.91 -8.07
CA ILE A 291 1.67 -2.71 -8.81
C ILE A 291 0.29 -2.24 -8.30
N LEU A 292 0.16 -0.96 -7.98
CA LEU A 292 -1.08 -0.31 -7.54
C LEU A 292 -1.21 1.06 -8.20
N GLY A 293 -2.26 1.30 -8.97
CA GLY A 293 -2.41 2.54 -9.71
C GLY A 293 -3.83 2.85 -10.17
N LEU A 294 -3.98 4.05 -10.74
CA LEU A 294 -5.22 4.55 -11.32
C LEU A 294 -5.03 4.81 -12.82
N MET A 295 -5.65 3.99 -13.65
CA MET A 295 -5.70 4.15 -15.11
C MET A 295 -6.88 5.01 -15.53
N VAL A 296 -6.83 5.52 -16.76
CA VAL A 296 -7.84 6.39 -17.32
C VAL A 296 -8.22 5.93 -18.72
N ASN A 297 -9.51 5.67 -18.89
CA ASN A 297 -10.18 5.35 -20.14
C ASN A 297 -9.47 4.23 -20.93
N THR A 298 -9.14 3.10 -20.30
CA THR A 298 -8.52 1.94 -20.98
C THR A 298 -9.46 1.26 -21.98
N ASN A 299 -8.94 0.39 -22.83
CA ASN A 299 -9.75 -0.43 -23.75
C ASN A 299 -10.93 -1.13 -23.06
N TRP A 300 -10.70 -1.77 -21.90
CA TRP A 300 -11.75 -2.47 -21.16
C TRP A 300 -12.85 -1.51 -20.68
N THR A 301 -12.48 -0.34 -20.13
CA THR A 301 -13.49 0.65 -19.71
C THR A 301 -14.33 1.13 -20.89
N ARG A 302 -13.73 1.34 -22.06
CA ARG A 302 -14.47 1.70 -23.29
C ARG A 302 -15.37 0.56 -23.77
N ASP A 303 -14.91 -0.69 -23.71
CA ASP A 303 -15.67 -1.87 -24.14
C ASP A 303 -16.94 -2.08 -23.31
N VAL A 304 -16.90 -1.75 -22.00
CA VAL A 304 -18.08 -1.77 -21.13
C VAL A 304 -18.85 -0.44 -21.11
N ASN A 305 -18.53 0.49 -22.01
CA ASN A 305 -19.13 1.83 -22.12
C ASN A 305 -19.01 2.66 -20.82
N SER A 306 -17.94 2.45 -20.07
CA SER A 306 -17.50 3.27 -18.93
C SER A 306 -16.53 4.33 -19.43
N VAL A 307 -17.05 5.38 -20.04
CA VAL A 307 -16.23 6.47 -20.61
C VAL A 307 -16.24 7.70 -19.70
N LEU A 308 -15.19 8.51 -19.78
CA LEU A 308 -15.05 9.73 -18.99
C LEU A 308 -16.24 10.69 -19.16
N PRO A 309 -16.73 11.30 -18.08
CA PRO A 309 -17.67 12.41 -18.16
C PRO A 309 -17.12 13.61 -18.94
N SER A 310 -18.01 14.42 -19.50
CA SER A 310 -17.66 15.72 -20.08
C SER A 310 -18.26 16.85 -19.23
N PRO A 311 -17.44 17.79 -18.71
CA PRO A 311 -15.99 17.89 -18.86
C PRO A 311 -15.22 16.80 -18.10
N PRO A 312 -14.00 16.42 -18.57
CA PRO A 312 -13.17 15.40 -17.95
C PRO A 312 -12.78 15.81 -16.51
N PRO A 313 -13.13 15.03 -15.48
CA PRO A 313 -12.83 15.36 -14.09
C PRO A 313 -11.43 14.90 -13.67
N ALA A 314 -10.88 15.51 -12.63
CA ALA A 314 -9.79 14.89 -11.86
C ALA A 314 -10.37 13.91 -10.85
N ALA A 315 -9.62 12.85 -10.53
CA ALA A 315 -9.99 11.85 -9.53
C ALA A 315 -8.73 11.34 -8.82
N GLN A 316 -8.93 10.61 -7.72
CA GLN A 316 -7.81 10.01 -7.00
C GLN A 316 -8.19 8.63 -6.47
N LEU A 317 -7.21 7.73 -6.49
CA LEU A 317 -7.18 6.52 -5.69
C LEU A 317 -6.43 6.84 -4.39
N GLU A 318 -7.07 6.64 -3.24
CA GLU A 318 -6.44 6.78 -1.93
C GLU A 318 -6.03 5.42 -1.38
N VAL A 319 -4.85 5.35 -0.76
CA VAL A 319 -4.26 4.12 -0.21
C VAL A 319 -3.79 4.39 1.22
N ASP A 320 -4.32 3.63 2.17
CA ASP A 320 -4.03 3.74 3.60
C ASP A 320 -2.72 3.03 3.94
N TYR A 321 -2.53 1.83 3.39
CA TYR A 321 -1.31 1.05 3.55
C TYR A 321 -1.13 0.02 2.44
N ILE A 322 0.09 -0.49 2.30
CA ILE A 322 0.43 -1.71 1.57
C ILE A 322 1.19 -2.63 2.54
N ARG A 323 0.74 -3.87 2.70
CA ARG A 323 1.36 -4.85 3.62
C ARG A 323 1.59 -6.18 2.95
N ILE A 324 2.69 -6.83 3.35
CA ILE A 324 2.99 -8.21 2.98
C ILE A 324 3.33 -8.99 4.25
N PHE A 325 2.70 -10.14 4.40
CA PHE A 325 2.94 -11.08 5.47
C PHE A 325 3.47 -12.39 4.91
N GLN A 326 4.47 -12.97 5.58
CA GLN A 326 4.99 -14.29 5.23
C GLN A 326 4.98 -15.21 6.45
N GLN A 327 4.97 -16.51 6.18
CA GLN A 327 4.89 -17.53 7.22
C GLN A 327 6.29 -17.94 7.71
N HIS A 328 6.49 -17.93 9.03
CA HIS A 328 7.74 -18.34 9.70
C HIS A 328 7.54 -19.60 10.54
#